data_AF-A0A6A4BGN9-F1
#
_entry.id   AF-A0A6A4BGN9-F1
#
_cell.length_a   1.000
_cell.length_b   1.000
_cell.length_c   1.000
_cell.angle_alpha   90.00
_cell.angle_beta   90.00
_cell.angle_gamma   90.00
#
_symmetry.space_group_name_H-M   'P 1'
#
loop_
_entity.id
_entity.type
_entity.pdbx_description
1 polymer ?
#
loop_
_entity_poly.entity_id
_entity_poly.type
_entity_poly.pdbx_seq_one_letter_code
_entity_poly.pdbx_strand_id
1 'polypeptide(L)'
;MPFVYIAPYVTITQSSGFGKSRVLFELAKKCASDATKPMRLLYVSARNVAGSTGFPVATPKLVNFHFERATEPGIASRLLLAFDYACEHWGTVQEEWLEVFSPEGDRVDKELASNLKSWNPPTELHNQAPDSPVLVLVIDDAGSLLDKSDAYGVSYLRLLRHALKRVNVHLRQKGSTGLIFGVVVDTNALIHDFVPPSQKPSVPDPSSRAHQLKHLRSFPPFVLTQTMDVFFKELVSPLIDDPFSYKDFVLETDREKIRVMLLSFGRPLWSKYYSNVGREDPLSTVLHLGWGKLLRRLDLREPTSCKNDTLHGVAAVMCRLGLRPQSSSPFASQLVANFMAVLHAVKYTYDAHISGYVSEPFLAFAATHVWYEEYPESLTKHMLP
;
A
#
# COMPACT_ATOMS: atom_id res chain seq x y z
N MET A 1 20.80 1.66 -17.33
CA MET A 1 19.33 1.81 -17.18
C MET A 1 18.81 2.95 -16.26
N PRO A 2 19.54 3.53 -15.28
CA PRO A 2 18.95 4.49 -14.32
C PRO A 2 18.94 5.97 -14.76
N PHE A 3 19.54 6.35 -15.89
CA PHE A 3 19.57 7.74 -16.35
C PHE A 3 18.29 8.23 -17.02
N VAL A 4 17.32 7.33 -17.23
CA VAL A 4 16.00 7.67 -17.78
C VAL A 4 15.01 7.94 -16.65
N TYR A 5 15.32 7.60 -15.39
CA TYR A 5 14.37 7.68 -14.29
C TYR A 5 14.72 8.77 -13.26
N ILE A 6 13.69 9.40 -12.70
CA ILE A 6 13.82 10.50 -11.72
C ILE A 6 14.51 10.01 -10.43
N ALA A 7 14.15 8.82 -9.96
CA ALA A 7 14.78 8.10 -8.86
C ALA A 7 14.44 6.60 -8.96
N PRO A 8 15.24 5.70 -8.35
CA PRO A 8 15.02 4.25 -8.38
C PRO A 8 13.94 3.85 -7.37
N TYR A 9 12.68 4.14 -7.65
CA TYR A 9 11.56 3.69 -6.84
C TYR A 9 10.32 3.40 -7.68
N VAL A 10 9.44 2.55 -7.16
CA VAL A 10 8.09 2.31 -7.71
C VAL A 10 7.03 2.54 -6.63
N THR A 11 5.81 2.86 -7.04
CA THR A 11 4.65 2.94 -6.14
C THR A 11 3.76 1.71 -6.32
N ILE A 12 3.35 1.06 -5.23
CA ILE A 12 2.27 0.06 -5.22
C ILE A 12 1.03 0.75 -4.68
N THR A 13 0.03 0.93 -5.54
CA THR A 13 -1.19 1.67 -5.19
C THR A 13 -2.41 0.82 -5.42
N GLN A 14 -3.20 0.65 -4.36
CA GLN A 14 -4.50 -0.02 -4.42
C GLN A 14 -5.25 0.24 -3.11
N SER A 15 -6.58 0.20 -3.13
CA SER A 15 -7.38 0.30 -1.92
C SER A 15 -7.07 -0.79 -0.88
N SER A 16 -7.52 -0.59 0.35
CA SER A 16 -7.30 -1.54 1.45
C SER A 16 -7.88 -2.92 1.09
N GLY A 17 -7.15 -3.98 1.46
CA GLY A 17 -7.66 -5.35 1.35
C GLY A 17 -7.23 -6.15 0.12
N PHE A 18 -6.46 -5.56 -0.77
CA PHE A 18 -5.90 -6.24 -1.96
C PHE A 18 -4.63 -7.05 -1.70
N GLY A 19 -4.12 -7.06 -0.46
CA GLY A 19 -2.93 -7.82 -0.11
C GLY A 19 -1.60 -7.15 -0.49
N LYS A 20 -1.53 -5.81 -0.56
CA LYS A 20 -0.29 -5.07 -0.86
C LYS A 20 0.88 -5.52 0.04
N SER A 21 0.69 -5.47 1.35
CA SER A 21 1.68 -5.91 2.33
C SER A 21 1.90 -7.43 2.29
N ARG A 22 0.92 -8.23 1.87
CA ARG A 22 1.07 -9.67 1.68
C ARG A 22 1.98 -10.01 0.51
N VAL A 23 1.87 -9.29 -0.62
CA VAL A 23 2.78 -9.45 -1.76
C VAL A 23 4.22 -9.16 -1.35
N LEU A 24 4.43 -8.13 -0.52
CA LEU A 24 5.74 -7.77 0.02
C LEU A 24 6.28 -8.83 0.99
N PHE A 25 5.42 -9.40 1.83
CA PHE A 25 5.77 -10.54 2.68
C PHE A 25 6.21 -11.76 1.86
N GLU A 26 5.46 -12.14 0.82
CA GLU A 26 5.84 -13.26 -0.05
C GLU A 26 7.13 -12.98 -0.83
N LEU A 27 7.39 -11.72 -1.21
CA LEU A 27 8.66 -11.31 -1.80
C LEU A 27 9.81 -11.46 -0.79
N ALA A 28 9.63 -11.00 0.45
CA ALA A 28 10.61 -11.16 1.52
C ALA A 28 10.91 -12.64 1.82
N LYS A 29 9.89 -13.50 1.87
CA LYS A 29 10.07 -14.96 1.99
C LYS A 29 10.88 -15.55 0.84
N LYS A 30 10.60 -15.13 -0.40
CA LYS A 30 11.39 -15.55 -1.57
C LYS A 30 12.83 -15.08 -1.48
N CYS A 31 13.10 -13.90 -0.92
CA CYS A 31 14.46 -13.44 -0.68
C CYS A 31 15.15 -14.24 0.43
N ALA A 32 14.42 -14.69 1.46
CA ALA A 32 14.97 -15.49 2.56
C ALA A 32 15.32 -16.92 2.12
N SER A 33 14.51 -17.50 1.23
CA SER A 33 14.67 -18.90 0.81
C SER A 33 15.95 -19.19 0.02
N ASP A 34 16.66 -18.16 -0.44
CA ASP A 34 17.79 -18.31 -1.35
C ASP A 34 18.78 -17.16 -1.19
N ALA A 35 19.89 -17.46 -0.53
CA ALA A 35 20.94 -16.49 -0.24
C ALA A 35 21.59 -15.93 -1.53
N THR A 36 21.57 -16.68 -2.63
CA THR A 36 22.18 -16.29 -3.91
C THR A 36 21.40 -15.18 -4.62
N LYS A 37 20.16 -14.93 -4.20
CA LYS A 37 19.36 -13.85 -4.79
C LYS A 37 20.03 -12.50 -4.56
N PRO A 38 20.08 -11.65 -5.60
CA PRO A 38 20.68 -10.33 -5.51
C PRO A 38 19.77 -9.33 -4.81
N MET A 39 18.73 -9.76 -4.08
CA MET A 39 17.76 -8.86 -3.48
C MET A 39 17.57 -9.14 -1.99
N ARG A 40 17.62 -8.09 -1.18
CA ARG A 40 17.18 -8.07 0.22
C ARG A 40 16.16 -6.95 0.44
N LEU A 41 15.17 -7.20 1.28
CA LEU A 41 14.02 -6.34 1.48
C LEU A 41 13.96 -5.90 2.95
N LEU A 42 14.11 -4.60 3.17
CA LEU A 42 13.88 -3.94 4.45
C LEU A 42 12.47 -3.33 4.44
N TYR A 43 11.57 -3.88 5.26
CA TYR A 43 10.19 -3.42 5.36
C TYR A 43 10.00 -2.39 6.47
N VAL A 44 9.38 -1.27 6.15
CA VAL A 44 9.05 -0.18 7.08
C VAL A 44 7.58 0.19 6.92
N SER A 45 6.78 0.00 7.95
CA SER A 45 5.40 0.45 8.05
C SER A 45 5.34 1.83 8.72
N ALA A 46 5.01 2.86 7.94
CA ALA A 46 4.87 4.23 8.39
C ALA A 46 3.50 4.55 9.01
N ARG A 47 2.73 3.52 9.38
CA ARG A 47 1.40 3.68 9.97
C ARG A 47 1.44 4.51 11.26
N ASN A 48 0.71 5.62 11.28
CA ASN A 48 0.67 6.58 12.41
C ASN A 48 -0.24 6.13 13.59
N VAL A 49 -0.63 4.85 13.68
CA VAL A 49 -1.57 4.37 14.70
C VAL A 49 -0.83 3.51 15.73
N ALA A 50 -0.58 4.07 16.91
CA ALA A 50 -0.07 3.32 18.05
C ALA A 50 -1.01 2.14 18.38
N GLY A 51 -0.48 0.93 18.53
CA GLY A 51 -1.28 -0.27 18.82
C GLY A 51 -2.10 -0.79 17.65
N SER A 52 -1.72 -0.48 16.39
CA SER A 52 -2.37 -1.08 15.22
C SER A 52 -2.18 -2.60 15.21
N THR A 53 -3.30 -3.33 15.34
CA THR A 53 -3.36 -4.80 15.26
C THR A 53 -3.35 -5.34 13.82
N GLY A 54 -3.14 -4.47 12.83
CA GLY A 54 -3.16 -4.84 11.42
C GLY A 54 -1.87 -5.54 11.02
N PHE A 55 -1.96 -6.54 10.14
CA PHE A 55 -0.78 -7.14 9.50
C PHE A 55 -0.27 -6.26 8.35
N PRO A 56 1.05 -5.99 8.26
CA PRO A 56 2.07 -6.13 9.30
C PRO A 56 1.94 -5.00 10.33
N VAL A 57 2.56 -5.19 11.49
CA VAL A 57 2.59 -4.20 12.58
C VAL A 57 3.24 -2.89 12.13
N ALA A 58 2.98 -1.80 12.86
CA ALA A 58 3.65 -0.52 12.61
C ALA A 58 5.13 -0.62 13.02
N THR A 59 6.04 0.06 12.29
CA THR A 59 7.48 0.03 12.58
C THR A 59 8.01 1.42 12.93
N PRO A 60 7.53 2.05 14.01
CA PRO A 60 7.87 3.44 14.33
C PRO A 60 9.38 3.63 14.59
N LYS A 61 10.12 2.62 15.03
CA LYS A 61 11.56 2.74 15.29
C LYS A 61 12.36 2.75 13.99
N LEU A 62 12.01 1.91 13.02
CA LEU A 62 12.59 1.95 11.66
C LEU A 62 12.21 3.25 10.92
N VAL A 63 10.98 3.73 11.08
CA VAL A 63 10.57 5.06 10.56
C VAL A 63 11.45 6.15 11.17
N ASN A 64 11.62 6.14 12.49
CA ASN A 64 12.47 7.12 13.16
C ASN A 64 13.94 6.97 12.75
N PHE A 65 14.45 5.74 12.59
CA PHE A 65 15.78 5.53 12.05
C PHE A 65 15.96 6.31 10.74
N HIS A 66 15.12 6.08 9.73
CA HIS A 66 15.27 6.75 8.44
C HIS A 66 14.95 8.26 8.45
N PHE A 67 13.95 8.70 9.22
CA PHE A 67 13.32 10.02 9.07
C PHE A 67 13.39 10.93 10.29
N GLU A 68 14.02 10.51 11.39
CA GLU A 68 14.27 11.41 12.53
C GLU A 68 15.17 12.57 12.09
N ARG A 69 14.68 13.80 12.30
CA ARG A 69 15.30 15.05 11.85
C ARG A 69 15.72 14.97 10.38
N ALA A 70 14.80 14.51 9.53
CA ALA A 70 15.09 14.18 8.14
C ALA A 70 15.67 15.36 7.36
N THR A 71 16.81 15.11 6.72
CA THR A 71 17.37 15.93 5.65
C THR A 71 17.72 14.98 4.50
N GLU A 72 17.80 15.46 3.26
CA GLU A 72 18.21 14.61 2.13
C GLU A 72 19.54 13.88 2.40
N PRO A 73 20.62 14.55 2.85
CA PRO A 73 21.89 13.86 3.14
C PRO A 73 21.77 12.87 4.29
N GLY A 74 20.99 13.22 5.32
CA GLY A 74 20.76 12.34 6.48
C GLY A 74 20.05 11.05 6.10
N ILE A 75 18.98 11.12 5.30
CA ILE A 75 18.29 9.93 4.80
C ILE A 75 19.25 9.11 3.92
N ALA A 76 20.00 9.75 3.01
CA ALA A 76 20.93 9.05 2.13
C ALA A 76 22.03 8.30 2.90
N SER A 77 22.57 8.91 3.97
CA SER A 77 23.55 8.26 4.84
C SER A 77 22.98 7.03 5.54
N ARG A 78 21.72 7.09 5.99
CA ARG A 78 21.06 5.98 6.69
C ARG A 78 20.63 4.86 5.75
N LEU A 79 20.27 5.20 4.51
CA LEU A 79 20.09 4.22 3.44
C LEU A 79 21.39 3.46 3.14
N LEU A 80 22.52 4.18 3.06
CA LEU A 80 23.82 3.56 2.85
C LEU A 80 24.20 2.64 4.00
N LEU A 81 23.97 3.07 5.24
CA LEU A 81 24.22 2.26 6.44
C LEU A 81 23.44 0.94 6.42
N ALA A 82 22.15 0.99 6.07
CA ALA A 82 21.32 -0.21 5.94
C ALA A 82 21.77 -1.12 4.79
N PHE A 83 22.26 -0.54 3.69
CA PHE A 83 22.84 -1.29 2.58
C PHE A 83 24.15 -1.98 2.97
N ASP A 84 25.06 -1.27 3.62
CA ASP A 84 26.33 -1.83 4.10
C ASP A 84 26.08 -2.95 5.12
N TYR A 85 25.14 -2.75 6.05
CA TYR A 85 24.72 -3.78 7.00
C TYR A 85 24.19 -5.04 6.30
N ALA A 86 23.33 -4.88 5.28
CA ALA A 86 22.83 -6.00 4.51
C ALA A 86 23.93 -6.72 3.75
N CYS A 87 24.88 -5.99 3.14
CA CYS A 87 25.98 -6.59 2.39
C CYS A 87 26.90 -7.43 3.27
N GLU A 88 27.16 -6.98 4.50
CA GLU A 88 27.95 -7.74 5.48
C GLU A 88 27.20 -8.99 5.96
N HIS A 89 25.88 -8.93 6.14
CA HIS A 89 25.07 -10.03 6.69
C HIS A 89 24.22 -10.74 5.62
N TRP A 90 24.65 -10.71 4.36
CA TRP A 90 23.77 -11.03 3.22
C TRP A 90 23.12 -12.42 3.31
N GLY A 91 23.85 -13.40 3.85
CA GLY A 91 23.37 -14.78 4.00
C GLY A 91 22.15 -14.93 4.92
N THR A 92 22.03 -14.10 5.96
CA THR A 92 21.03 -14.29 7.04
C THR A 92 20.12 -13.08 7.24
N VAL A 93 20.50 -11.89 6.77
CA VAL A 93 19.81 -10.63 7.05
C VAL A 93 18.32 -10.64 6.65
N GLN A 94 17.94 -11.39 5.62
CA GLN A 94 16.54 -11.46 5.21
C GLN A 94 15.68 -12.21 6.21
N GLU A 95 16.20 -13.24 6.86
CA GLU A 95 15.47 -14.02 7.86
C GLU A 95 15.14 -13.14 9.06
N GLU A 96 16.14 -12.39 9.55
CA GLU A 96 15.96 -11.40 10.62
C GLU A 96 14.94 -10.32 10.24
N TRP A 97 15.05 -9.76 9.03
CA TRP A 97 14.15 -8.70 8.58
C TRP A 97 12.73 -9.18 8.27
N LEU A 98 12.56 -10.47 7.94
CA LEU A 98 11.26 -11.08 7.70
C LEU A 98 10.42 -11.15 8.98
N GLU A 99 11.06 -11.22 10.16
CA GLU A 99 10.37 -11.27 11.44
C GLU A 99 9.57 -9.99 11.76
N VAL A 100 9.76 -8.89 11.02
CA VAL A 100 8.87 -7.71 11.12
C VAL A 100 7.40 -8.06 10.77
N PHE A 101 7.18 -9.13 10.00
CA PHE A 101 5.85 -9.61 9.63
C PHE A 101 5.24 -10.58 10.66
N SER A 102 5.99 -10.98 11.70
CA SER A 102 5.50 -11.89 12.73
C SER A 102 4.71 -11.15 13.82
N PRO A 103 4.02 -11.88 14.72
CA PRO A 103 3.37 -11.28 15.89
C PRO A 103 4.35 -10.47 16.78
N GLU A 104 5.63 -10.82 16.75
CA GLU A 104 6.71 -10.16 17.49
C GLU A 104 7.30 -8.94 16.75
N GLY A 105 6.72 -8.53 15.62
CA GLY A 105 7.25 -7.46 14.78
C GLY A 105 7.54 -6.13 15.49
N ASP A 106 6.79 -5.79 16.56
CA ASP A 106 7.03 -4.60 17.39
C ASP A 106 8.36 -4.66 18.16
N ARG A 107 8.76 -5.86 18.59
CA ARG A 107 10.07 -6.11 19.21
C ARG A 107 11.16 -6.07 18.14
N VAL A 108 10.91 -6.72 17.01
CA VAL A 108 11.85 -6.78 15.87
C VAL A 108 12.14 -5.37 15.32
N ASP A 109 11.13 -4.50 15.19
CA ASP A 109 11.29 -3.09 14.81
C ASP A 109 12.30 -2.36 15.73
N LYS A 110 12.19 -2.55 17.04
CA LYS A 110 13.11 -1.94 18.02
C LYS A 110 14.52 -2.49 17.88
N GLU A 111 14.65 -3.80 17.74
CA GLU A 111 15.93 -4.51 17.63
C GLU A 111 16.66 -4.11 16.34
N LEU A 112 15.98 -4.19 15.19
CA LEU A 112 16.53 -3.79 13.88
C LEU A 112 16.94 -2.32 13.86
N ALA A 113 16.08 -1.42 14.35
CA ALA A 113 16.42 -0.01 14.40
C ALA A 113 17.61 0.26 15.33
N SER A 114 17.76 -0.51 16.42
CA SER A 114 18.92 -0.41 17.32
C SER A 114 20.18 -0.93 16.64
N ASN A 115 20.13 -2.11 16.03
CA ASN A 115 21.25 -2.75 15.32
C ASN A 115 21.77 -1.84 14.20
N LEU A 116 20.86 -1.25 13.41
CA LEU A 116 21.22 -0.29 12.38
C LEU A 116 21.81 1.00 12.98
N LYS A 117 21.27 1.53 14.08
CA LYS A 117 21.81 2.75 14.72
C LYS A 117 23.21 2.53 15.34
N SER A 118 23.49 1.35 15.86
CA SER A 118 24.78 1.01 16.47
C SER A 118 25.79 0.45 15.47
N TRP A 119 25.36 0.14 14.24
CA TRP A 119 26.22 -0.37 13.19
C TRP A 119 27.31 0.63 12.83
N ASN A 120 28.56 0.19 12.94
CA ASN A 120 29.72 0.90 12.42
C ASN A 120 30.32 0.02 11.32
N PRO A 121 30.24 0.44 10.04
CA PRO A 121 30.81 -0.31 8.94
C PRO A 121 32.32 -0.55 9.20
N PRO A 122 32.82 -1.78 9.03
CA PRO A 122 34.25 -2.04 9.14
C PRO A 122 35.03 -1.28 8.06
N THR A 123 36.32 -1.06 8.30
CA THR A 123 37.23 -0.38 7.34
C THR A 123 37.29 -1.12 6.01
N GLU A 124 37.19 -2.45 6.04
CA GLU A 124 37.03 -3.34 4.90
C GLU A 124 35.74 -4.13 5.09
N LEU A 125 34.80 -4.02 4.15
CA LEU A 125 33.54 -4.77 4.18
C LEU A 125 33.83 -6.22 3.75
N HIS A 126 33.50 -7.21 4.60
CA HIS A 126 33.50 -8.60 4.17
C HIS A 126 32.21 -8.82 3.38
N ASN A 127 32.26 -8.45 2.10
CA ASN A 127 31.09 -8.45 1.26
C ASN A 127 30.60 -9.88 1.01
N GLN A 128 29.61 -10.32 1.79
CA GLN A 128 28.88 -11.57 1.57
C GLN A 128 27.86 -11.42 0.44
N ALA A 129 27.62 -10.19 -0.02
CA ALA A 129 26.67 -9.90 -1.07
C ALA A 129 27.18 -10.34 -2.45
N PRO A 130 26.27 -10.68 -3.37
CA PRO A 130 26.61 -10.97 -4.76
C PRO A 130 27.14 -9.72 -5.48
N ASP A 131 27.67 -9.90 -6.69
CA ASP A 131 28.29 -8.84 -7.50
C ASP A 131 27.38 -7.66 -7.86
N SER A 132 26.06 -7.74 -7.68
CA SER A 132 25.13 -6.65 -7.97
C SER A 132 23.97 -6.66 -6.97
N PRO A 133 24.25 -6.32 -5.70
CA PRO A 133 23.26 -6.46 -4.64
C PRO A 133 22.23 -5.32 -4.71
N VAL A 134 20.98 -5.67 -4.48
CA VAL A 134 19.82 -4.76 -4.50
C VAL A 134 19.18 -4.76 -3.11
N LEU A 135 19.29 -3.63 -2.41
CA LEU A 135 18.49 -3.38 -1.21
C LEU A 135 17.17 -2.72 -1.63
N VAL A 136 16.06 -3.40 -1.36
CA VAL A 136 14.72 -2.86 -1.51
C VAL A 136 14.25 -2.28 -0.19
N LEU A 137 14.13 -0.96 -0.12
CA LEU A 137 13.46 -0.28 1.00
C LEU A 137 11.97 -0.17 0.70
N VAL A 138 11.15 -0.86 1.47
CA VAL A 138 9.69 -0.74 1.41
C VAL A 138 9.21 0.25 2.45
N ILE A 139 8.45 1.25 2.04
CA ILE A 139 7.69 2.13 2.92
C ILE A 139 6.21 1.85 2.70
N ASP A 140 5.57 1.12 3.61
CA ASP A 140 4.12 0.92 3.65
C ASP A 140 3.42 2.01 4.45
N ASP A 141 2.14 2.25 4.15
CA ASP A 141 1.35 3.37 4.67
C ASP A 141 2.09 4.72 4.51
N ALA A 142 2.76 4.91 3.38
CA ALA A 142 3.71 6.01 3.14
C ALA A 142 3.08 7.41 3.14
N GLY A 143 1.76 7.52 3.09
CA GLY A 143 1.01 8.77 3.06
C GLY A 143 1.23 9.57 4.33
N SER A 144 1.53 8.91 5.45
CA SER A 144 1.93 9.57 6.70
C SER A 144 3.21 10.39 6.60
N LEU A 145 4.04 10.14 5.57
CA LEU A 145 5.25 10.90 5.29
C LEU A 145 4.99 12.16 4.44
N LEU A 146 3.78 12.30 3.87
CA LEU A 146 3.35 13.55 3.23
C LEU A 146 3.02 14.62 4.26
N ASP A 147 2.49 14.21 5.42
CA ASP A 147 2.11 15.11 6.52
C ASP A 147 3.33 15.60 7.33
N LYS A 148 4.52 15.02 7.10
CA LYS A 148 5.76 15.37 7.80
C LYS A 148 6.70 16.12 6.87
N SER A 149 7.29 17.20 7.37
CA SER A 149 8.21 18.04 6.60
C SER A 149 9.44 18.42 7.43
N ASP A 150 10.54 18.73 6.74
CA ASP A 150 11.73 19.33 7.36
C ASP A 150 11.48 20.80 7.77
N ALA A 151 12.52 21.43 8.31
CA ALA A 151 12.49 22.83 8.74
C ALA A 151 12.16 23.82 7.60
N TYR A 152 12.28 23.40 6.33
CA TYR A 152 12.02 24.21 5.15
C TYR A 152 10.67 23.87 4.48
N GLY A 153 9.84 23.03 5.10
CA GLY A 153 8.54 22.62 4.55
C GLY A 153 8.65 21.59 3.41
N VAL A 154 9.78 20.89 3.29
CA VAL A 154 9.97 19.81 2.32
C VAL A 154 9.43 18.51 2.91
N SER A 155 8.45 17.89 2.26
CA SER A 155 7.88 16.62 2.74
C SER A 155 8.92 15.51 2.81
N TYR A 156 8.78 14.61 3.79
CA TYR A 156 9.72 13.51 4.02
C TYR A 156 9.77 12.53 2.85
N LEU A 157 8.63 12.32 2.20
CA LEU A 157 8.59 11.55 0.97
C LEU A 157 9.50 12.22 -0.06
N ARG A 158 9.34 13.52 -0.34
CA ARG A 158 10.20 14.27 -1.30
C ARG A 158 11.69 14.11 -0.95
N LEU A 159 12.05 14.25 0.32
CA LEU A 159 13.44 14.03 0.79
C LEU A 159 13.95 12.61 0.48
N LEU A 160 13.13 11.56 0.67
CA LEU A 160 13.47 10.18 0.33
C LEU A 160 13.82 10.01 -1.16
N ARG A 161 13.08 10.66 -2.07
CA ARG A 161 13.37 10.62 -3.52
C ARG A 161 14.76 11.14 -3.83
N HIS A 162 15.08 12.31 -3.28
CA HIS A 162 16.36 12.95 -3.49
C HIS A 162 17.48 12.13 -2.84
N ALA A 163 17.24 11.56 -1.65
CA ALA A 163 18.17 10.68 -0.97
C ALA A 163 18.47 9.39 -1.75
N LEU A 164 17.44 8.73 -2.31
CA LEU A 164 17.60 7.56 -3.18
C LEU A 164 18.45 7.86 -4.42
N LYS A 165 18.26 9.04 -5.03
CA LYS A 165 19.11 9.47 -6.15
C LYS A 165 20.55 9.68 -5.67
N ARG A 166 20.74 10.41 -4.57
CA ARG A 166 22.05 10.75 -4.01
C ARG A 166 22.86 9.51 -3.65
N VAL A 167 22.27 8.58 -2.90
CA VAL A 167 22.98 7.38 -2.42
C VAL A 167 23.41 6.47 -3.56
N ASN A 168 22.58 6.33 -4.60
CA ASN A 168 22.91 5.51 -5.76
C ASN A 168 23.95 6.16 -6.68
N VAL A 169 24.03 7.49 -6.71
CA VAL A 169 25.16 8.20 -7.36
C VAL A 169 26.45 7.93 -6.59
N HIS A 170 26.40 8.01 -5.26
CA HIS A 170 27.55 7.76 -4.38
C HIS A 170 28.08 6.32 -4.50
N LEU A 171 27.20 5.31 -4.50
CA LEU A 171 27.61 3.91 -4.69
C LEU A 171 28.39 3.71 -5.99
N ARG A 172 27.94 4.30 -7.10
CA ARG A 172 28.64 4.22 -8.38
C ARG A 172 29.97 4.97 -8.41
N GLN A 173 30.04 6.14 -7.77
CA GLN A 173 31.29 6.89 -7.65
C GLN A 173 32.37 6.09 -6.90
N LYS A 174 31.96 5.23 -5.98
CA LYS A 174 32.82 4.26 -5.30
C LYS A 174 33.09 2.97 -6.11
N GLY A 175 32.61 2.87 -7.35
CA GLY A 175 32.77 1.67 -8.18
C GLY A 175 31.83 0.52 -7.80
N SER A 176 30.88 0.71 -6.88
CA SER A 176 29.91 -0.32 -6.54
C SER A 176 28.84 -0.45 -7.62
N THR A 177 28.53 -1.70 -7.96
CA THR A 177 27.44 -2.16 -8.83
C THR A 177 26.11 -2.32 -8.09
N GLY A 178 26.10 -2.11 -6.77
CA GLY A 178 24.90 -2.22 -5.94
C GLY A 178 23.86 -1.13 -6.18
N LEU A 179 22.62 -1.41 -5.76
CA LEU A 179 21.47 -0.54 -5.96
C LEU A 179 20.60 -0.50 -4.70
N ILE A 180 20.19 0.69 -4.29
CA ILE A 180 19.11 0.87 -3.32
C ILE A 180 17.85 1.28 -4.07
N PHE A 181 16.79 0.49 -3.97
CA PHE A 181 15.53 0.69 -4.68
C PHE A 181 14.37 0.91 -3.70
N GLY A 182 13.57 1.94 -3.93
CA GLY A 182 12.40 2.25 -3.09
C GLY A 182 11.12 1.58 -3.57
N VAL A 183 10.29 1.09 -2.66
CA VAL A 183 8.92 0.65 -2.93
C VAL A 183 7.99 1.40 -1.98
N VAL A 184 7.21 2.32 -2.53
CA VAL A 184 6.29 3.16 -1.75
C VAL A 184 4.89 2.59 -1.88
N VAL A 185 4.28 2.20 -0.76
CA VAL A 185 3.00 1.49 -0.75
C VAL A 185 1.96 2.31 0.00
N ASP A 186 0.78 2.47 -0.62
CA ASP A 186 -0.37 3.11 0.03
C ASP A 186 -1.68 2.85 -0.73
N THR A 187 -2.76 3.29 -0.11
CA THR A 187 -4.11 3.46 -0.64
C THR A 187 -4.33 4.81 -1.33
N ASN A 188 -3.58 5.83 -0.94
CA ASN A 188 -3.73 7.20 -1.41
C ASN A 188 -2.98 7.42 -2.72
N ALA A 189 -3.72 7.72 -3.78
CA ALA A 189 -3.13 8.08 -5.06
C ALA A 189 -2.43 9.46 -5.02
N LEU A 190 -2.57 10.28 -3.97
CA LEU A 190 -1.74 11.47 -3.78
C LEU A 190 -0.26 11.15 -3.51
N ILE A 191 0.09 9.90 -3.19
CA ILE A 191 1.49 9.48 -3.26
C ILE A 191 2.04 9.51 -4.68
N HIS A 192 1.19 9.64 -5.69
CA HIS A 192 1.66 9.97 -7.04
C HIS A 192 2.10 11.44 -7.20
N ASP A 193 1.79 12.36 -6.27
CA ASP A 193 2.47 13.67 -6.18
C ASP A 193 3.94 13.55 -5.73
N PHE A 194 4.39 12.31 -5.51
CA PHE A 194 5.80 11.96 -5.47
C PHE A 194 6.51 12.06 -6.83
N VAL A 195 5.80 12.43 -7.90
CA VAL A 195 6.35 12.86 -9.19
C VAL A 195 6.73 14.35 -9.13
N PRO A 196 7.93 14.78 -9.60
CA PRO A 196 8.36 16.17 -9.52
C PRO A 196 7.37 17.17 -10.16
N PRO A 197 7.20 18.37 -9.58
CA PRO A 197 6.37 19.44 -10.15
C PRO A 197 6.80 19.90 -11.55
N SER A 198 7.98 19.51 -12.06
CA SER A 198 8.38 19.88 -13.43
C SER A 198 7.46 19.31 -14.53
N GLN A 199 6.46 18.49 -14.18
CA GLN A 199 5.35 18.10 -15.05
C GLN A 199 3.98 18.73 -14.69
N LYS A 200 3.87 19.43 -13.55
CA LYS A 200 2.68 20.21 -13.15
C LYS A 200 3.01 21.72 -13.18
N PRO A 201 2.37 22.53 -14.03
CA PRO A 201 2.85 23.86 -14.41
C PRO A 201 2.84 24.96 -13.32
N SER A 202 2.57 24.67 -12.04
CA SER A 202 2.21 25.70 -11.05
C SER A 202 3.18 25.96 -9.88
N VAL A 203 4.28 25.21 -9.69
CA VAL A 203 5.25 25.54 -8.62
C VAL A 203 6.69 25.28 -9.07
N PRO A 204 7.48 26.31 -9.41
CA PRO A 204 8.89 26.15 -9.71
C PRO A 204 9.69 25.87 -8.44
N ASP A 205 10.54 24.84 -8.48
CA ASP A 205 11.53 24.54 -7.45
C ASP A 205 12.75 25.48 -7.64
N PRO A 206 13.14 26.28 -6.62
CA PRO A 206 14.25 27.23 -6.72
C PRO A 206 15.62 26.56 -6.93
N SER A 207 15.74 25.25 -6.68
CA SER A 207 17.01 24.52 -6.73
C SER A 207 17.26 23.73 -8.02
N SER A 208 16.25 23.61 -8.90
CA SER A 208 16.41 22.87 -10.15
C SER A 208 16.94 23.77 -11.26
N ARG A 209 18.23 23.63 -11.58
CA ARG A 209 18.75 24.08 -12.88
C ARG A 209 17.93 23.41 -13.99
N ALA A 210 17.06 24.19 -14.63
CA ALA A 210 15.94 23.76 -15.48
C ALA A 210 16.27 22.91 -16.72
N HIS A 211 17.56 22.64 -16.99
CA HIS A 211 17.99 22.01 -18.24
C HIS A 211 18.13 20.48 -18.20
N GLN A 212 18.17 19.82 -17.04
CA GLN A 212 18.45 18.37 -16.95
C GLN A 212 17.21 17.47 -16.65
N LEU A 213 16.07 18.03 -16.29
CA LEU A 213 14.87 17.27 -15.88
C LEU A 213 13.88 16.95 -17.02
N LYS A 214 14.05 17.56 -18.21
CA LYS A 214 13.07 17.47 -19.32
C LYS A 214 12.89 16.06 -19.93
N HIS A 215 13.73 15.09 -19.59
CA HIS A 215 13.68 13.72 -20.16
C HIS A 215 13.60 12.59 -19.13
N LEU A 216 13.49 12.90 -17.83
CA LEU A 216 13.40 11.87 -16.79
C LEU A 216 11.95 11.41 -16.59
N ARG A 217 11.75 10.09 -16.57
CA ARG A 217 10.48 9.38 -16.35
C ARG A 217 10.38 8.87 -14.92
N SER A 218 9.18 8.59 -14.44
CA SER A 218 8.98 7.82 -13.20
C SER A 218 8.74 6.35 -13.54
N PHE A 219 9.03 5.43 -12.62
CA PHE A 219 8.68 4.01 -12.82
C PHE A 219 7.17 3.84 -12.73
N PRO A 220 6.53 3.23 -13.74
CA PRO A 220 5.07 3.11 -13.78
C PRO A 220 4.54 2.47 -12.49
N PRO A 221 3.41 2.97 -11.96
CA PRO A 221 2.85 2.45 -10.72
C PRO A 221 2.41 1.01 -10.91
N PHE A 222 2.62 0.19 -9.89
CA PHE A 222 2.13 -1.17 -9.83
C PHE A 222 0.74 -1.17 -9.20
N VAL A 223 -0.29 -1.34 -10.04
CA VAL A 223 -1.69 -1.44 -9.60
C VAL A 223 -2.02 -2.90 -9.33
N LEU A 224 -2.28 -3.23 -8.06
CA LEU A 224 -2.51 -4.60 -7.62
C LEU A 224 -3.96 -5.01 -7.85
N THR A 225 -4.26 -5.67 -8.96
CA THR A 225 -5.59 -6.23 -9.28
C THR A 225 -5.57 -7.75 -9.47
N GLN A 226 -4.39 -8.36 -9.58
CA GLN A 226 -4.28 -9.82 -9.80
C GLN A 226 -4.69 -10.68 -8.60
N THR A 227 -4.94 -10.05 -7.44
CA THR A 227 -5.38 -10.74 -6.22
C THR A 227 -6.90 -10.83 -6.09
N MET A 228 -7.65 -10.24 -7.02
CA MET A 228 -9.10 -10.42 -7.03
C MET A 228 -9.44 -11.90 -7.22
N ASP A 229 -10.49 -12.35 -6.54
CA ASP A 229 -11.06 -13.69 -6.66
C ASP A 229 -10.07 -14.82 -6.28
N VAL A 230 -8.97 -14.52 -5.59
CA VAL A 230 -7.96 -15.52 -5.20
C VAL A 230 -8.56 -16.63 -4.33
N PHE A 231 -9.57 -16.30 -3.52
CA PHE A 231 -10.27 -17.24 -2.64
C PHE A 231 -11.51 -17.87 -3.27
N PHE A 232 -11.82 -17.54 -4.53
CA PHE A 232 -12.98 -18.08 -5.23
C PHE A 232 -12.95 -19.61 -5.23
N LYS A 233 -11.81 -20.22 -5.58
CA LYS A 233 -11.68 -21.68 -5.61
C LYS A 233 -11.67 -22.30 -4.21
N GLU A 234 -11.04 -21.66 -3.23
CA GLU A 234 -10.84 -22.22 -1.89
C GLU A 234 -12.13 -22.30 -1.07
N LEU A 235 -13.00 -21.29 -1.16
CA LEU A 235 -14.24 -21.23 -0.38
C LEU A 235 -15.43 -21.92 -1.07
N VAL A 236 -15.43 -22.01 -2.39
CA VAL A 236 -16.56 -22.55 -3.17
C VAL A 236 -16.38 -24.05 -3.45
N SER A 237 -15.15 -24.53 -3.64
CA SER A 237 -14.87 -25.95 -3.93
C SER A 237 -15.32 -26.95 -2.85
N PRO A 238 -15.35 -26.64 -1.54
CA PRO A 238 -15.84 -27.59 -0.52
C PRO A 238 -17.36 -27.71 -0.45
N LEU A 239 -18.10 -26.81 -1.10
CA LEU A 239 -19.56 -26.73 -0.98
C LEU A 239 -20.29 -27.50 -2.10
N ILE A 240 -19.56 -28.03 -3.10
CA ILE A 240 -20.13 -28.52 -4.37
C ILE A 240 -19.27 -29.65 -4.97
N ASP A 241 -19.91 -30.75 -5.42
CA ASP A 241 -19.27 -32.01 -5.86
C ASP A 241 -18.80 -32.06 -7.34
N ASP A 242 -18.97 -30.99 -8.14
CA ASP A 242 -18.80 -31.02 -9.62
C ASP A 242 -17.96 -29.82 -10.13
N PRO A 243 -17.32 -29.83 -11.33
CA PRO A 243 -16.50 -28.72 -11.80
C PRO A 243 -17.38 -27.51 -12.15
N PHE A 244 -17.43 -26.60 -11.18
CA PHE A 244 -18.32 -25.45 -11.08
C PHE A 244 -18.09 -24.37 -12.16
N SER A 245 -19.17 -23.77 -12.67
CA SER A 245 -19.17 -22.63 -13.59
C SER A 245 -19.62 -21.34 -12.90
N TYR A 246 -19.07 -20.19 -13.30
CA TYR A 246 -19.51 -18.86 -12.84
C TYR A 246 -21.03 -18.64 -12.97
N LYS A 247 -21.68 -19.37 -13.89
CA LYS A 247 -23.12 -19.36 -14.12
C LYS A 247 -23.91 -19.94 -12.94
N ASP A 248 -23.38 -20.98 -12.29
CA ASP A 248 -24.05 -21.65 -11.19
C ASP A 248 -24.17 -20.73 -9.97
N PHE A 249 -23.21 -19.81 -9.80
CA PHE A 249 -23.25 -18.76 -8.79
C PHE A 249 -24.42 -17.77 -8.97
N VAL A 250 -24.69 -17.38 -10.22
CA VAL A 250 -25.78 -16.44 -10.54
C VAL A 250 -27.15 -17.09 -10.31
N LEU A 251 -27.21 -18.42 -10.38
CA LEU A 251 -28.43 -19.22 -10.22
C LEU A 251 -28.61 -19.78 -8.80
N GLU A 252 -27.65 -19.58 -7.90
CA GLU A 252 -27.75 -20.03 -6.51
C GLU A 252 -28.93 -19.32 -5.82
N THR A 253 -29.65 -20.08 -5.00
CA THR A 253 -30.84 -19.60 -4.26
C THR A 253 -30.70 -19.79 -2.76
N ASP A 254 -29.78 -20.64 -2.31
CA ASP A 254 -29.47 -20.80 -0.90
C ASP A 254 -28.79 -19.55 -0.34
N ARG A 255 -29.45 -18.92 0.64
CA ARG A 255 -29.02 -17.64 1.23
C ARG A 255 -27.63 -17.73 1.86
N GLU A 256 -27.31 -18.83 2.54
CA GLU A 256 -26.02 -18.99 3.22
C GLU A 256 -24.91 -19.26 2.22
N LYS A 257 -25.18 -20.07 1.19
CA LYS A 257 -24.24 -20.25 0.08
C LYS A 257 -23.94 -18.94 -0.61
N ILE A 258 -24.95 -18.15 -0.99
CA ILE A 258 -24.81 -16.81 -1.59
C ILE A 258 -23.94 -15.91 -0.72
N ARG A 259 -24.12 -15.93 0.60
CA ARG A 259 -23.33 -15.11 1.54
C ARG A 259 -21.84 -15.47 1.53
N VAL A 260 -21.49 -16.75 1.64
CA VAL A 260 -20.10 -17.22 1.56
C VAL A 260 -19.50 -16.92 0.19
N MET A 261 -20.30 -17.12 -0.84
CA MET A 261 -20.02 -16.81 -2.23
C MET A 261 -19.64 -15.34 -2.43
N LEU A 262 -20.43 -14.38 -1.92
CA LEU A 262 -20.12 -12.94 -1.99
C LEU A 262 -18.76 -12.59 -1.36
N LEU A 263 -18.39 -13.24 -0.26
CA LEU A 263 -17.13 -13.02 0.45
C LEU A 263 -15.91 -13.57 -0.28
N SER A 264 -16.11 -14.55 -1.17
CA SER A 264 -15.05 -15.17 -1.97
C SER A 264 -14.67 -14.37 -3.22
N PHE A 265 -15.59 -13.50 -3.69
CA PHE A 265 -15.42 -12.66 -4.87
C PHE A 265 -14.91 -11.25 -4.53
N GLY A 266 -14.11 -10.70 -5.43
CA GLY A 266 -13.45 -9.41 -5.30
C GLY A 266 -12.20 -9.50 -4.46
N ARG A 267 -11.98 -8.53 -3.58
CA ARG A 267 -10.73 -8.46 -2.81
C ARG A 267 -10.58 -9.58 -1.76
N PRO A 268 -9.35 -10.06 -1.51
CA PRO A 268 -9.05 -11.11 -0.52
C PRO A 268 -9.50 -10.83 0.91
N LEU A 269 -9.63 -9.55 1.28
CA LEU A 269 -9.93 -9.11 2.65
C LEU A 269 -11.14 -9.81 3.26
N TRP A 270 -12.22 -9.95 2.50
CA TRP A 270 -13.52 -10.37 3.01
C TRP A 270 -13.48 -11.83 3.47
N SER A 271 -13.11 -12.72 2.55
CA SER A 271 -12.84 -14.12 2.84
C SER A 271 -11.86 -14.30 4.00
N LYS A 272 -10.74 -13.57 4.01
CA LYS A 272 -9.73 -13.75 5.07
C LYS A 272 -10.24 -13.35 6.46
N TYR A 273 -11.00 -12.27 6.56
CA TYR A 273 -11.63 -11.89 7.82
C TYR A 273 -12.71 -12.89 8.22
N TYR A 274 -13.56 -13.31 7.30
CA TYR A 274 -14.60 -14.30 7.56
C TYR A 274 -14.03 -15.60 8.15
N SER A 275 -12.98 -16.16 7.55
CA SER A 275 -12.33 -17.39 8.04
C SER A 275 -11.59 -17.23 9.37
N ASN A 276 -11.22 -16.01 9.75
CA ASN A 276 -10.45 -15.74 10.96
C ASN A 276 -11.33 -15.29 12.15
N VAL A 277 -12.62 -14.98 11.94
CA VAL A 277 -13.51 -14.54 13.02
C VAL A 277 -14.07 -15.76 13.75
N GLY A 278 -13.60 -16.00 14.98
CA GLY A 278 -14.12 -17.06 15.87
C GLY A 278 -15.35 -16.68 16.69
N ARG A 279 -16.18 -15.72 16.25
CA ARG A 279 -17.37 -15.25 16.99
C ARG A 279 -18.63 -15.97 16.52
N GLU A 280 -19.69 -15.91 17.35
CA GLU A 280 -21.04 -16.44 17.09
C GLU A 280 -21.73 -15.85 15.84
N ASP A 281 -21.18 -14.79 15.22
CA ASP A 281 -21.67 -14.24 13.94
C ASP A 281 -20.52 -13.63 13.09
N PRO A 282 -19.83 -14.45 12.28
CA PRO A 282 -18.73 -14.00 11.42
C PRO A 282 -19.21 -13.06 10.32
N LEU A 283 -20.40 -13.28 9.76
CA LEU A 283 -20.90 -12.49 8.63
C LEU A 283 -21.25 -11.07 9.07
N SER A 284 -21.99 -10.90 10.16
CA SER A 284 -22.28 -9.57 10.71
C SER A 284 -20.99 -8.81 11.03
N THR A 285 -19.98 -9.50 11.58
CA THR A 285 -18.66 -8.89 11.83
C THR A 285 -18.00 -8.37 10.54
N VAL A 286 -18.04 -9.14 9.45
CA VAL A 286 -17.44 -8.72 8.17
C VAL A 286 -18.30 -7.66 7.47
N LEU A 287 -19.62 -7.69 7.59
CA LEU A 287 -20.51 -6.60 7.15
C LEU A 287 -20.18 -5.31 7.90
N HIS A 288 -19.98 -5.44 9.22
CA HIS A 288 -19.52 -4.36 10.08
C HIS A 288 -18.08 -3.91 9.78
N LEU A 289 -17.29 -4.68 9.04
CA LEU A 289 -16.03 -4.20 8.51
C LEU A 289 -16.21 -3.51 7.16
N GLY A 290 -17.07 -4.06 6.29
CA GLY A 290 -17.37 -3.56 4.96
C GLY A 290 -17.91 -2.14 4.98
N TRP A 291 -18.99 -1.89 5.74
CA TRP A 291 -19.56 -0.55 5.90
C TRP A 291 -18.57 0.46 6.49
N GLY A 292 -17.83 0.09 7.55
CA GLY A 292 -16.87 0.96 8.23
C GLY A 292 -15.69 1.28 7.32
N LYS A 293 -15.31 0.38 6.41
CA LYS A 293 -14.29 0.69 5.40
C LYS A 293 -14.85 1.55 4.25
N LEU A 294 -16.07 1.28 3.80
CA LEU A 294 -16.73 2.07 2.75
C LEU A 294 -17.01 3.50 3.22
N LEU A 295 -17.35 3.69 4.49
CA LEU A 295 -17.83 4.94 5.06
C LEU A 295 -16.84 5.55 6.06
N ARG A 296 -15.55 5.23 5.92
CA ARG A 296 -14.44 5.81 6.71
C ARG A 296 -14.61 5.72 8.24
N ARG A 297 -15.23 4.65 8.74
CA ARG A 297 -15.49 4.36 10.15
C ARG A 297 -16.36 5.40 10.85
N LEU A 298 -17.24 6.08 10.10
CA LEU A 298 -18.26 6.93 10.69
C LEU A 298 -19.21 6.10 11.54
N ASP A 299 -19.64 6.69 12.66
CA ASP A 299 -20.82 6.22 13.37
C ASP A 299 -22.05 6.66 12.56
N LEU A 300 -22.74 5.69 11.98
CA LEU A 300 -23.94 5.93 11.18
C LEU A 300 -25.16 6.34 12.03
N ARG A 301 -25.04 6.25 13.35
CA ARG A 301 -26.02 6.78 14.30
C ARG A 301 -26.00 8.31 14.34
N GLU A 302 -24.96 8.95 13.82
CA GLU A 302 -24.89 10.40 13.72
C GLU A 302 -25.49 10.90 12.40
N PRO A 303 -26.57 11.72 12.42
CA PRO A 303 -27.18 12.31 11.22
C PRO A 303 -26.21 13.19 10.39
N THR A 304 -25.09 13.60 11.00
CA THR A 304 -24.00 14.35 10.37
C THR A 304 -23.19 13.53 9.37
N SER A 305 -23.23 12.19 9.48
CA SER A 305 -22.46 11.25 8.64
C SER A 305 -22.94 11.17 7.19
N CYS A 306 -24.20 11.53 6.92
CA CYS A 306 -24.83 11.46 5.59
C CYS A 306 -25.23 12.84 5.04
N LYS A 307 -24.53 13.92 5.40
CA LYS A 307 -24.84 15.25 4.86
C LYS A 307 -24.45 15.39 3.37
N ASN A 308 -25.12 16.30 2.67
CA ASN A 308 -24.91 16.62 1.25
C ASN A 308 -23.49 17.13 0.93
N ASP A 309 -22.76 17.62 1.93
CA ASP A 309 -21.36 18.05 1.82
C ASP A 309 -20.35 16.89 1.98
N THR A 310 -20.84 15.67 2.23
CA THR A 310 -20.01 14.48 2.38
C THR A 310 -20.12 13.55 1.17
N LEU A 311 -19.00 12.93 0.76
CA LEU A 311 -18.94 12.04 -0.41
C LEU A 311 -19.38 10.58 -0.10
N HIS A 312 -19.83 10.29 1.12
CA HIS A 312 -20.18 8.93 1.57
C HIS A 312 -21.37 8.36 0.81
N GLY A 313 -22.46 9.14 0.70
CA GLY A 313 -23.65 8.72 -0.05
C GLY A 313 -23.34 8.46 -1.53
N VAL A 314 -22.58 9.37 -2.15
CA VAL A 314 -22.12 9.22 -3.53
C VAL A 314 -21.31 7.94 -3.72
N ALA A 315 -20.33 7.68 -2.85
CA ALA A 315 -19.50 6.48 -2.93
C ALA A 315 -20.32 5.19 -2.80
N ALA A 316 -21.29 5.14 -1.89
CA ALA A 316 -22.18 4.00 -1.73
C ALA A 316 -23.12 3.82 -2.95
N VAL A 317 -23.61 4.90 -3.58
CA VAL A 317 -24.42 4.82 -4.81
C VAL A 317 -23.56 4.28 -5.94
N MET A 318 -22.36 4.82 -6.10
CA MET A 318 -21.41 4.36 -7.12
C MET A 318 -21.02 2.89 -6.92
N CYS A 319 -20.89 2.44 -5.67
CA CYS A 319 -20.62 1.04 -5.34
C CYS A 319 -21.75 0.13 -5.80
N ARG A 320 -23.01 0.47 -5.51
CA ARG A 320 -24.18 -0.33 -5.89
C ARG A 320 -24.45 -0.32 -7.39
N LEU A 321 -24.29 0.82 -8.04
CA LEU A 321 -24.57 1.00 -9.46
C LEU A 321 -23.36 0.66 -10.36
N GLY A 322 -22.22 0.31 -9.77
CA GLY A 322 -20.99 0.02 -10.52
C GLY A 322 -20.44 1.22 -11.31
N LEU A 323 -20.73 2.45 -10.86
CA LEU A 323 -20.35 3.67 -11.57
C LEU A 323 -18.86 3.95 -11.46
N ARG A 324 -18.33 4.63 -12.48
CA ARG A 324 -16.94 5.09 -12.54
C ARG A 324 -16.89 6.61 -12.59
N PRO A 325 -16.03 7.25 -11.80
CA PRO A 325 -15.79 8.69 -11.91
C PRO A 325 -15.00 9.00 -13.19
N GLN A 326 -15.02 10.25 -13.61
CA GLN A 326 -14.10 10.74 -14.63
C GLN A 326 -12.65 10.55 -14.17
N SER A 327 -11.80 9.97 -15.01
CA SER A 327 -10.47 9.53 -14.60
C SER A 327 -9.52 10.64 -14.15
N SER A 328 -9.68 11.85 -14.67
CA SER A 328 -8.88 13.02 -14.29
C SER A 328 -9.42 13.75 -13.06
N SER A 329 -10.57 13.33 -12.51
CA SER A 329 -11.14 13.94 -11.32
C SER A 329 -10.32 13.56 -10.07
N PRO A 330 -10.02 14.50 -9.16
CA PRO A 330 -9.49 14.18 -7.83
C PRO A 330 -10.37 13.18 -7.08
N PHE A 331 -11.66 13.12 -7.41
CA PHE A 331 -12.57 12.16 -6.82
C PHE A 331 -12.21 10.70 -7.16
N ALA A 332 -11.62 10.45 -8.34
CA ALA A 332 -11.24 9.10 -8.76
C ALA A 332 -10.17 8.47 -7.86
N SER A 333 -9.19 9.26 -7.41
CA SER A 333 -8.19 8.81 -6.44
C SER A 333 -8.75 8.75 -5.02
N GLN A 334 -9.60 9.70 -4.64
CA GLN A 334 -10.25 9.70 -3.32
C GLN A 334 -11.13 8.47 -3.11
N LEU A 335 -11.86 8.02 -4.13
CA LEU A 335 -12.68 6.79 -4.04
C LEU A 335 -11.84 5.56 -3.67
N VAL A 336 -10.62 5.45 -4.19
CA VAL A 336 -9.70 4.35 -3.86
C VAL A 336 -9.17 4.47 -2.43
N ALA A 337 -8.72 5.67 -2.06
CA ALA A 337 -8.08 5.93 -0.77
C ALA A 337 -9.07 5.81 0.40
N ASN A 338 -10.26 6.40 0.23
CA ASN A 338 -11.19 6.67 1.32
C ASN A 338 -12.43 5.78 1.28
N PHE A 339 -12.81 5.28 0.11
CA PHE A 339 -14.12 4.63 -0.09
C PHE A 339 -13.99 3.25 -0.72
N MET A 340 -12.84 2.60 -0.60
CA MET A 340 -12.63 1.21 -1.01
C MET A 340 -12.81 0.94 -2.51
N ALA A 341 -12.87 1.94 -3.39
CA ALA A 341 -12.94 1.66 -4.82
C ALA A 341 -11.67 0.94 -5.30
N VAL A 342 -11.83 0.11 -6.33
CA VAL A 342 -10.74 -0.58 -6.99
C VAL A 342 -10.04 0.41 -7.92
N LEU A 343 -8.72 0.50 -7.82
CA LEU A 343 -7.89 1.14 -8.82
C LEU A 343 -7.61 0.11 -9.92
N HIS A 344 -8.03 0.41 -11.16
CA HIS A 344 -7.81 -0.47 -12.31
C HIS A 344 -6.56 -0.07 -13.09
N ALA A 345 -6.31 1.22 -13.24
CA ALA A 345 -5.14 1.73 -13.93
C ALA A 345 -4.80 3.16 -13.49
N VAL A 346 -3.52 3.52 -13.66
CA VAL A 346 -3.03 4.89 -13.52
C VAL A 346 -2.31 5.25 -14.80
N LYS A 347 -2.58 6.44 -15.34
CA LYS A 347 -1.87 6.93 -16.52
C LYS A 347 -0.39 7.12 -16.20
N TYR A 348 0.51 6.89 -17.15
CA TYR A 348 1.95 7.00 -16.94
C TYR A 348 2.43 8.40 -16.50
N THR A 349 1.63 9.44 -16.74
CA THR A 349 1.82 10.82 -16.27
C THR A 349 1.23 11.08 -14.87
N TYR A 350 0.60 10.09 -14.25
CA TYR A 350 0.02 10.13 -12.90
C TYR A 350 -1.09 11.17 -12.67
N ASP A 351 -1.62 11.74 -13.74
CA ASP A 351 -2.67 12.76 -13.73
C ASP A 351 -4.08 12.19 -13.95
N ALA A 352 -4.20 10.87 -14.18
CA ALA A 352 -5.49 10.21 -14.36
C ALA A 352 -5.51 8.80 -13.75
N HIS A 353 -6.64 8.46 -13.11
CA HIS A 353 -6.90 7.23 -12.39
C HIS A 353 -8.18 6.59 -12.93
N ILE A 354 -8.10 5.36 -13.41
CA ILE A 354 -9.29 4.57 -13.75
C ILE A 354 -9.64 3.78 -12.49
N SER A 355 -10.69 4.19 -11.80
CA SER A 355 -11.19 3.53 -10.59
C SER A 355 -12.69 3.26 -10.65
N GLY A 356 -13.16 2.36 -9.80
CA GLY A 356 -14.58 2.01 -9.69
C GLY A 356 -14.81 0.83 -8.76
N TYR A 357 -16.04 0.33 -8.71
CA TYR A 357 -16.44 -0.80 -7.84
C TYR A 357 -16.73 -2.07 -8.64
N VAL A 358 -16.23 -2.15 -9.87
CA VAL A 358 -16.45 -3.31 -10.74
C VAL A 358 -15.80 -4.53 -10.10
N SER A 359 -16.58 -5.60 -9.92
CA SER A 359 -16.18 -6.86 -9.27
C SER A 359 -16.03 -6.81 -7.73
N GLU A 360 -16.78 -5.97 -7.02
CA GLU A 360 -16.85 -5.96 -5.55
C GLU A 360 -18.26 -6.28 -5.02
N PRO A 361 -18.76 -7.52 -5.21
CA PRO A 361 -20.16 -7.85 -4.89
C PRO A 361 -20.45 -7.79 -3.38
N PHE A 362 -19.49 -8.18 -2.53
CA PHE A 362 -19.64 -8.04 -1.09
C PHE A 362 -19.79 -6.58 -0.64
N LEU A 363 -19.03 -5.65 -1.23
CA LEU A 363 -19.09 -4.25 -0.84
C LEU A 363 -20.42 -3.62 -1.28
N ALA A 364 -20.94 -3.99 -2.44
CA ALA A 364 -22.27 -3.59 -2.90
C ALA A 364 -23.38 -4.15 -2.00
N PHE A 365 -23.24 -5.41 -1.55
CA PHE A 365 -24.14 -6.02 -0.58
C PHE A 365 -24.09 -5.30 0.77
N ALA A 366 -22.90 -5.01 1.30
CA ALA A 366 -22.72 -4.25 2.53
C ALA A 366 -23.32 -2.83 2.42
N ALA A 367 -23.10 -2.13 1.31
CA ALA A 367 -23.70 -0.82 1.05
C ALA A 367 -25.24 -0.87 1.04
N THR A 368 -25.81 -1.96 0.50
CA THR A 368 -27.26 -2.19 0.45
C THR A 368 -27.81 -2.46 1.86
N HIS A 369 -27.17 -3.36 2.62
CA HIS A 369 -27.61 -3.71 3.98
C HIS A 369 -27.67 -2.49 4.91
N VAL A 370 -26.64 -1.64 4.87
CA VAL A 370 -26.60 -0.38 5.64
C VAL A 370 -27.80 0.52 5.33
N TRP A 371 -28.19 0.57 4.06
CA TRP A 371 -29.19 1.50 3.59
C TRP A 371 -30.63 1.04 3.74
N TYR A 372 -30.91 -0.26 3.64
CA TYR A 372 -32.28 -0.75 3.74
C TYR A 372 -32.60 -1.36 5.10
N GLU A 373 -31.64 -2.00 5.75
CA GLU A 373 -31.89 -2.73 6.99
C GLU A 373 -31.52 -1.90 8.22
N GLU A 374 -30.42 -1.15 8.18
CA GLU A 374 -29.94 -0.39 9.33
C GLU A 374 -30.44 1.06 9.38
N TYR A 375 -30.49 1.77 8.23
CA TYR A 375 -30.80 3.22 8.18
C TYR A 375 -31.68 3.66 6.99
N PRO A 376 -32.92 3.13 6.85
CA PRO A 376 -33.79 3.40 5.70
C PRO A 376 -34.15 4.88 5.50
N GLU A 377 -34.25 5.67 6.57
CA GLU A 377 -34.62 7.10 6.50
C GLU A 377 -33.54 7.98 5.85
N SER A 378 -32.27 7.57 5.93
CA SER A 378 -31.14 8.31 5.34
C SER A 378 -31.17 8.28 3.81
N LEU A 379 -31.64 7.18 3.22
CA LEU A 379 -31.71 6.99 1.77
C LEU A 379 -32.65 7.99 1.10
N THR A 380 -33.86 8.12 1.63
CA THR A 380 -34.92 8.98 1.08
C THR A 380 -34.54 10.46 1.15
N LYS A 381 -33.74 10.84 2.15
CA LYS A 381 -33.32 12.23 2.38
C LYS A 381 -32.09 12.65 1.55
N HIS A 382 -31.27 11.70 1.09
CA HIS A 382 -29.94 12.01 0.54
C HIS A 382 -29.66 11.45 -0.87
N MET A 383 -30.50 10.56 -1.41
CA MET A 383 -30.34 10.03 -2.78
C MET A 383 -31.10 10.80 -3.86
N LEU A 384 -32.09 11.60 -3.50
CA LEU A 384 -32.89 12.40 -4.43
C LEU A 384 -32.92 13.84 -3.91
N PRO A 385 -32.68 14.84 -4.76
CA PRO A 385 -32.76 16.26 -4.39
C PRO A 385 -34.15 16.65 -3.86
#